data_AF-W2DF01-F1
#
_entry.id   AF-W2DF01-F1
#
_cell.length_a   1.000
_cell.length_b   1.000
_cell.length_c   1.000
_cell.angle_alpha   90.00
_cell.angle_beta   90.00
_cell.angle_gamma   90.00
#
_symmetry.space_group_name_H-M   'P 1'
#
loop_
_entity.id
_entity.type
_entity.pdbx_description
1 polymer ?
#
loop_
_entity_poly.entity_id
_entity_poly.type
_entity_poly.pdbx_seq_one_letter_code
_entity_poly.pdbx_strand_id
1 'polypeptide(L)'
;MPMESAAAQVLVTDEQPSLLDQLLANTTIRPSQEGYAIARQGVAAFISEILQSGDHQQPVNKHRVDQMIAEIDHALSKQMDVILHQPQFQQLESAWRGLKLLVDRTDFRENIKLEVLHVTKEELLDDFDNAGDITRSGLYKHAYTSGYGQFGGEPIAAMIGNYTFGPSSPDMKLLSYIASVGAMAHAPFVMAAGPEFFNLKSYQDLPSVKEVSDIFEGPGHTKWRSLREMEDSKYIAATLPRFLLRSPYDGLENPIRSFGYNETVDGNHDNYLWGNTAFLMASRITDSFARYRWCPNIIGPQSGGAVDDLPVHLYESLGQLQAKIPTEVLISDRKEFELSEAGFIPLTMRKDSDNAAFFSANSVQKPKNFPKTREGQEAQTNYKLGTQLPYLFIVNRLAHYIKVLQREQIGSWKERQDLERELNTWLKQYIADQENPSSDVRSRRPLRAAQIVVQDVAGDPGWYQVSLAVRPHFKYMGANFEISLVGRLDTQ
;
A
#
# COMPACT_ATOMS: atom_id res chain seq x y z
N MET A 1 -46.81 -55.37 58.23
CA MET A 1 -47.46 -54.15 57.70
C MET A 1 -46.69 -52.95 58.22
N PRO A 2 -46.51 -51.85 57.46
CA PRO A 2 -46.56 -51.63 55.99
C PRO A 2 -45.16 -51.15 55.50
N MET A 3 -44.82 -50.85 54.24
CA MET A 3 -45.51 -50.67 52.97
C MET A 3 -44.46 -50.89 51.87
N GLU A 4 -44.70 -51.82 50.94
CA GLU A 4 -43.96 -51.89 49.67
C GLU A 4 -44.31 -50.67 48.83
N SER A 5 -43.30 -49.96 48.32
CA SER A 5 -43.48 -48.97 47.27
C SER A 5 -43.07 -49.60 45.95
N ALA A 6 -44.03 -49.73 45.05
CA ALA A 6 -43.90 -50.31 43.73
C ALA A 6 -42.81 -49.61 42.91
N ALA A 7 -41.81 -50.37 42.46
CA ALA A 7 -40.90 -49.95 41.41
C ALA A 7 -41.70 -49.80 40.12
N ALA A 8 -41.74 -48.58 39.60
CA ALA A 8 -42.29 -48.28 38.28
C ALA A 8 -41.51 -49.08 37.22
N GLN A 9 -42.16 -50.10 36.65
CA GLN A 9 -41.72 -50.74 35.42
C GLN A 9 -41.80 -49.71 34.30
N VAL A 10 -40.65 -49.14 33.95
CA VAL A 10 -40.47 -48.45 32.68
C VAL A 10 -40.61 -49.53 31.60
N LEU A 11 -41.73 -49.49 30.87
CA LEU A 11 -41.92 -50.23 29.63
C LEU A 11 -40.82 -49.79 28.66
N VAL A 12 -39.75 -50.59 28.56
CA VAL A 12 -38.80 -50.51 27.46
C VAL A 12 -39.56 -51.00 26.23
N THR A 13 -40.06 -50.06 25.44
CA THR A 13 -40.44 -50.33 24.06
C THR A 13 -39.20 -50.84 23.36
N ASP A 14 -39.22 -52.10 22.99
CA ASP A 14 -38.22 -52.79 22.18
C ASP A 14 -38.33 -52.21 20.75
N GLU A 15 -37.80 -50.99 20.56
CA GLU A 15 -37.56 -50.44 19.23
C GLU A 15 -36.49 -51.33 18.59
N GLN A 16 -36.90 -52.14 17.62
CA GLN A 16 -35.99 -52.84 16.73
C GLN A 16 -34.86 -51.88 16.33
N PRO A 17 -33.59 -52.18 16.67
CA PRO A 17 -32.50 -51.26 16.40
C PRO A 17 -32.47 -51.01 14.90
N SER A 18 -32.51 -49.72 14.51
CA SER A 18 -32.52 -49.36 13.10
C SER A 18 -31.35 -50.02 12.40
N LEU A 19 -31.49 -50.37 11.12
CA LEU A 19 -30.44 -51.05 10.35
C LEU A 19 -29.11 -50.26 10.39
N LEU A 20 -29.21 -48.94 10.55
CA LEU A 20 -28.12 -47.99 10.82
C LEU A 20 -27.45 -48.21 12.19
N ASP A 21 -28.23 -48.43 13.25
CA ASP A 21 -27.71 -48.72 14.60
C ASP A 21 -27.06 -50.11 14.66
N GLN A 22 -27.54 -51.09 13.88
CA GLN A 22 -26.90 -52.41 13.76
C GLN A 22 -25.55 -52.34 13.03
N LEU A 23 -25.43 -51.48 12.00
CA LEU A 23 -24.16 -51.23 11.31
C LEU A 23 -23.16 -50.47 12.18
N LEU A 24 -23.63 -49.48 12.95
CA LEU A 24 -22.78 -48.73 13.90
C LEU A 24 -22.34 -49.59 15.08
N ALA A 25 -23.15 -50.57 15.51
CA ALA A 25 -22.77 -51.54 16.55
C ALA A 25 -21.56 -52.41 16.16
N ASN A 26 -21.29 -52.59 14.86
CA ASN A 26 -20.10 -53.27 14.35
C ASN A 26 -18.85 -52.36 14.28
N THR A 27 -18.99 -51.08 14.60
CA THR A 27 -17.87 -50.12 14.65
C THR A 27 -17.37 -49.94 16.09
N THR A 28 -16.15 -49.42 16.25
CA THR A 28 -15.51 -49.24 17.56
C THR A 28 -16.16 -48.15 18.43
N ILE A 29 -17.14 -47.41 17.91
CA ILE A 29 -17.74 -46.23 18.55
C ILE A 29 -19.03 -46.62 19.27
N ARG A 30 -19.09 -46.37 20.59
CA ARG A 30 -20.26 -46.70 21.41
C ARG A 30 -21.28 -45.54 21.40
N PRO A 31 -22.60 -45.82 21.59
CA PRO A 31 -23.64 -44.80 21.63
C PRO A 31 -23.45 -43.68 22.66
N SER A 32 -22.65 -43.92 23.71
CA SER A 32 -22.37 -42.99 24.79
C SER A 32 -21.16 -42.08 24.56
N GLN A 33 -20.46 -42.19 23.42
CA GLN A 33 -19.28 -41.39 23.11
C GLN A 33 -19.66 -40.12 22.32
N GLU A 34 -19.02 -38.99 22.65
CA GLU A 34 -19.07 -37.78 21.83
C GLU A 34 -18.57 -38.12 20.42
N GLY A 35 -19.44 -37.94 19.41
CA GLY A 35 -19.16 -38.30 18.02
C GLY A 35 -20.05 -39.40 17.45
N TYR A 36 -20.79 -40.17 18.25
CA TYR A 36 -21.73 -41.19 17.74
C TYR A 36 -22.82 -40.57 16.84
N ALA A 37 -23.34 -39.39 17.23
CA ALA A 37 -24.34 -38.67 16.42
C ALA A 37 -23.79 -38.22 15.06
N ILE A 38 -22.54 -37.74 15.02
CA ILE A 38 -21.86 -37.31 13.80
C ILE A 38 -21.57 -38.52 12.90
N ALA A 39 -21.07 -39.62 13.49
CA ALA A 39 -20.83 -40.87 12.76
C ALA A 39 -22.13 -41.44 12.18
N ARG A 40 -23.24 -41.40 12.93
CA ARG A 40 -24.56 -41.83 12.46
C ARG A 40 -25.04 -41.01 11.28
N GLN A 41 -24.89 -39.68 11.31
CA GLN A 41 -25.22 -38.81 10.18
C GLN A 41 -24.34 -39.11 8.96
N GLY A 42 -23.03 -39.30 9.17
CA GLY A 42 -22.09 -39.63 8.08
C GLY A 42 -22.43 -40.96 7.39
N VAL A 43 -22.72 -42.02 8.17
CA VAL A 43 -23.12 -43.32 7.62
C VAL A 43 -24.47 -43.22 6.89
N ALA A 44 -25.44 -42.48 7.43
CA ALA A 44 -26.74 -42.30 6.78
C ALA A 44 -26.61 -41.55 5.45
N ALA A 45 -25.83 -40.47 5.39
CA ALA A 45 -25.57 -39.72 4.17
C ALA A 45 -24.85 -40.58 3.12
N PHE A 46 -23.84 -41.35 3.55
CA PHE A 46 -23.10 -42.25 2.66
C PHE A 46 -23.98 -43.35 2.04
N ILE A 47 -24.84 -43.98 2.84
CA ILE A 47 -25.78 -45.00 2.35
C ILE A 47 -26.80 -44.39 1.38
N SER A 48 -27.32 -43.20 1.68
CA SER A 48 -28.24 -42.49 0.79
C SER A 48 -27.63 -42.24 -0.59
N GLU A 49 -26.36 -41.82 -0.64
CA GLU A 49 -25.67 -41.52 -1.89
C GLU A 49 -25.36 -42.80 -2.71
N ILE A 50 -24.95 -43.88 -2.03
CA ILE A 50 -24.77 -45.19 -2.70
C ILE A 50 -26.08 -45.64 -3.36
N LEU A 51 -27.21 -45.49 -2.66
CA LEU A 51 -28.52 -45.85 -3.18
C LEU A 51 -28.95 -44.98 -4.38
N GLN A 52 -28.53 -43.71 -4.43
CA GLN A 52 -28.81 -42.80 -5.56
C GLN A 52 -27.91 -43.06 -6.77
N SER A 53 -26.64 -43.40 -6.56
CA SER A 53 -25.65 -43.62 -7.61
C SER A 53 -25.89 -44.87 -8.47
N GLY A 54 -26.74 -45.81 -8.02
CA GLY A 54 -27.12 -47.01 -8.77
C GLY A 54 -26.02 -48.06 -8.95
N ASP A 55 -24.83 -47.84 -8.38
CA ASP A 55 -23.65 -48.70 -8.54
C ASP A 55 -23.53 -49.71 -7.39
N HIS A 56 -24.41 -50.72 -7.43
CA HIS A 56 -24.62 -51.72 -6.36
C HIS A 56 -23.54 -52.81 -6.28
N GLN A 57 -22.62 -52.90 -7.25
CA GLN A 57 -21.66 -54.01 -7.34
C GLN A 57 -20.26 -53.67 -6.82
N GLN A 58 -19.95 -52.39 -6.58
CA GLN A 58 -18.63 -52.00 -6.10
C GLN A 58 -18.51 -52.12 -4.57
N PRO A 59 -17.43 -52.75 -4.06
CA PRO A 59 -17.19 -52.83 -2.62
C PRO A 59 -16.98 -51.43 -2.02
N VAL A 60 -17.55 -51.21 -0.84
CA VAL A 60 -17.35 -50.00 -0.03
C VAL A 60 -15.89 -49.99 0.46
N ASN A 61 -15.03 -49.28 -0.27
CA ASN A 61 -13.62 -49.12 0.04
C ASN A 61 -13.33 -47.69 0.47
N LYS A 62 -12.24 -47.49 1.24
CA LYS A 62 -11.74 -46.16 1.62
C LYS A 62 -11.61 -45.23 0.40
N HIS A 63 -11.15 -45.75 -0.73
CA HIS A 63 -11.05 -45.01 -1.99
C HIS A 63 -12.37 -44.42 -2.48
N ARG A 64 -13.52 -45.09 -2.28
CA ARG A 64 -14.83 -44.58 -2.69
C ARG A 64 -15.27 -43.42 -1.80
N VAL A 65 -14.98 -43.50 -0.50
CA VAL A 65 -15.18 -42.39 0.43
C VAL A 65 -14.31 -41.21 0.05
N ASP A 66 -13.03 -41.45 -0.24
CA ASP A 66 -12.09 -40.40 -0.67
C ASP A 66 -12.54 -39.74 -2.00
N GLN A 67 -13.10 -40.51 -2.94
CA GLN A 67 -13.68 -39.98 -4.18
C GLN A 67 -14.90 -39.09 -3.92
N MET A 68 -15.83 -39.52 -3.06
CA MET A 68 -17.00 -38.72 -2.70
C MET A 68 -16.61 -37.42 -1.99
N ILE A 69 -15.59 -37.48 -1.11
CA ILE A 69 -15.04 -36.28 -0.48
C ILE A 69 -14.44 -35.36 -1.54
N ALA A 70 -13.68 -35.89 -2.50
CA ALA A 70 -13.11 -35.08 -3.58
C ALA A 70 -14.19 -34.42 -4.47
N GLU A 71 -15.32 -35.08 -4.72
CA GLU A 71 -16.45 -34.49 -5.45
C GLU A 71 -17.11 -33.35 -4.67
N ILE A 72 -17.28 -33.53 -3.35
CA ILE A 72 -17.79 -32.48 -2.45
C ILE A 72 -16.82 -31.31 -2.43
N ASP A 73 -15.52 -31.57 -2.25
CA ASP A 73 -14.48 -30.56 -2.22
C ASP A 73 -14.43 -29.79 -3.54
N HIS A 74 -14.62 -30.46 -4.68
CA HIS A 74 -14.72 -29.81 -6.00
C HIS A 74 -15.95 -28.91 -6.12
N ALA A 75 -17.11 -29.36 -5.64
CA ALA A 75 -18.34 -28.57 -5.63
C ALA A 75 -18.21 -27.34 -4.72
N LEU A 76 -17.62 -27.51 -3.53
CA LEU A 76 -17.35 -26.43 -2.58
C LEU A 76 -16.32 -25.44 -3.14
N SER A 77 -15.26 -25.93 -3.79
CA SER A 77 -14.21 -25.10 -4.40
C SER A 77 -14.79 -24.19 -5.47
N LYS A 78 -15.60 -24.72 -6.39
CA LYS A 78 -16.28 -23.92 -7.41
C LYS A 78 -17.19 -22.86 -6.82
N GLN A 79 -17.94 -23.22 -5.78
CA GLN A 79 -18.82 -22.25 -5.12
C GLN A 79 -18.01 -21.18 -4.38
N MET A 80 -16.88 -21.55 -3.79
CA MET A 80 -15.98 -20.63 -3.10
C MET A 80 -15.31 -19.67 -4.08
N ASP A 81 -14.88 -20.14 -5.26
CA ASP A 81 -14.32 -19.29 -6.32
C ASP A 81 -15.31 -18.19 -6.71
N VAL A 82 -16.59 -18.51 -6.89
CA VAL A 82 -17.64 -17.50 -7.20
C VAL A 82 -17.80 -16.47 -6.08
N ILE A 83 -17.71 -16.89 -4.82
CA ILE A 83 -17.83 -15.99 -3.66
C ILE A 83 -16.59 -15.08 -3.55
N LEU A 84 -15.40 -15.67 -3.63
CA LEU A 84 -14.14 -14.94 -3.46
C LEU A 84 -13.83 -14.01 -4.64
N HIS A 85 -14.20 -14.40 -5.87
CA HIS A 85 -13.96 -13.60 -7.07
C HIS A 85 -15.07 -12.57 -7.32
N GLN A 86 -16.05 -12.45 -6.43
CA GLN A 86 -17.05 -11.40 -6.54
C GLN A 86 -16.38 -10.01 -6.37
N PRO A 87 -16.60 -9.04 -7.28
CA PRO A 87 -15.89 -7.76 -7.25
C PRO A 87 -16.04 -6.98 -5.94
N GLN A 88 -17.23 -7.01 -5.32
CA GLN A 88 -17.49 -6.34 -4.04
C GLN A 88 -16.70 -6.98 -2.89
N PHE A 89 -16.59 -8.31 -2.89
CA PHE A 89 -15.82 -9.04 -1.89
C PHE A 89 -14.32 -8.79 -2.07
N GLN A 90 -13.81 -8.92 -3.30
CA GLN A 90 -12.40 -8.63 -3.61
C GLN A 90 -12.00 -7.19 -3.26
N GLN A 91 -12.87 -6.21 -3.52
CA GLN A 91 -12.59 -4.81 -3.15
C GLN A 91 -12.44 -4.65 -1.63
N LEU A 92 -13.32 -5.29 -0.85
CA LEU A 92 -13.24 -5.28 0.60
C LEU A 92 -12.02 -6.06 1.11
N GLU A 93 -11.77 -7.25 0.56
CA GLU A 93 -10.65 -8.11 0.94
C GLU A 93 -9.31 -7.44 0.63
N SER A 94 -9.15 -6.84 -0.56
CA SER A 94 -7.93 -6.15 -0.97
C SER A 94 -7.65 -4.92 -0.11
N ALA A 95 -8.68 -4.17 0.28
CA ALA A 95 -8.56 -3.03 1.19
C ALA A 95 -8.04 -3.47 2.57
N TRP A 96 -8.68 -4.47 3.19
CA TRP A 96 -8.30 -4.93 4.52
C TRP A 96 -7.00 -5.71 4.56
N ARG A 97 -6.73 -6.56 3.56
CA ARG A 97 -5.45 -7.27 3.45
C ARG A 97 -4.30 -6.31 3.12
N GLY A 98 -4.53 -5.29 2.29
CA GLY A 98 -3.55 -4.23 2.04
C GLY A 98 -3.20 -3.47 3.32
N LEU A 99 -4.21 -3.12 4.13
CA LEU A 99 -4.00 -2.52 5.44
C LEU A 99 -3.26 -3.47 6.39
N LYS A 100 -3.62 -4.76 6.43
CA LYS A 100 -2.95 -5.78 7.24
C LYS A 100 -1.47 -5.91 6.87
N LEU A 101 -1.16 -5.91 5.57
CA LEU A 101 0.22 -5.92 5.08
C LEU A 101 1.01 -4.70 5.55
N LEU A 102 0.40 -3.51 5.51
CA LEU A 102 1.04 -2.29 6.03
C LEU A 102 1.30 -2.40 7.54
N VAL A 103 0.32 -2.88 8.31
CA VAL A 103 0.43 -3.07 9.77
C VAL A 103 1.54 -4.07 10.09
N ASP A 104 1.59 -5.21 9.41
CA ASP A 104 2.58 -6.27 9.68
C ASP A 104 4.01 -5.86 9.34
N ARG A 105 4.19 -5.00 8.33
CA ARG A 105 5.50 -4.48 7.93
C ARG A 105 5.94 -3.25 8.74
N THR A 106 5.07 -2.66 9.55
CA THR A 106 5.37 -1.44 10.32
C THR A 106 5.84 -1.82 11.73
N ASP A 107 7.03 -1.35 12.12
CA ASP A 107 7.49 -1.47 13.51
C ASP A 107 6.91 -0.37 14.40
N PHE A 108 5.80 -0.68 15.08
CA PHE A 108 5.12 0.25 16.00
C PHE A 108 5.94 0.60 17.25
N ARG A 109 7.01 -0.14 17.56
CA ARG A 109 7.89 0.18 18.71
C ARG A 109 8.73 1.41 18.42
N GLU A 110 8.98 1.69 17.15
CA GLU A 110 9.79 2.82 16.69
C GLU A 110 8.95 4.10 16.48
N ASN A 111 8.06 4.44 17.42
CA ASN A 111 7.26 5.70 17.42
C ASN A 111 6.45 5.94 16.14
N ILE A 112 5.84 4.90 15.58
CA ILE A 112 4.95 5.00 14.43
C ILE A 112 3.52 4.72 14.90
N LYS A 113 2.57 5.53 14.43
CA LYS A 113 1.14 5.31 14.61
C LYS A 113 0.45 5.36 13.26
N LEU A 114 -0.58 4.54 13.11
CA LEU A 114 -1.44 4.52 11.93
C LEU A 114 -2.86 4.87 12.38
N GLU A 115 -3.42 5.91 11.78
CA GLU A 115 -4.83 6.28 11.95
C GLU A 115 -5.62 5.80 10.73
N VAL A 116 -6.78 5.19 10.98
CA VAL A 116 -7.63 4.64 9.92
C VAL A 116 -8.92 5.45 9.89
N LEU A 117 -9.20 6.06 8.75
CA LEU A 117 -10.41 6.82 8.49
C LEU A 117 -11.22 6.08 7.43
N HIS A 118 -12.44 5.66 7.78
CA HIS A 118 -13.36 5.03 6.84
C HIS A 118 -14.15 6.09 6.09
N VAL A 119 -13.82 6.29 4.81
CA VAL A 119 -14.49 7.21 3.90
C VAL A 119 -14.47 6.60 2.50
N THR A 120 -15.58 6.71 1.78
CA THR A 120 -15.62 6.35 0.35
C THR A 120 -15.13 7.52 -0.51
N LYS A 121 -14.66 7.22 -1.73
CA LYS A 121 -14.15 8.25 -2.66
C LYS A 121 -15.21 9.31 -3.00
N GLU A 122 -16.48 8.89 -3.11
CA GLU A 122 -17.62 9.76 -3.40
C GLU A 122 -17.96 10.66 -2.20
N GLU A 123 -18.06 10.09 -0.99
CA GLU A 123 -18.27 10.86 0.23
C GLU A 123 -17.17 11.90 0.46
N LEU A 124 -15.92 11.58 0.12
CA LEU A 124 -14.81 12.53 0.26
C LEU A 124 -14.98 13.73 -0.67
N LEU A 125 -15.45 13.52 -1.90
CA LEU A 125 -15.72 14.60 -2.84
C LEU A 125 -16.93 15.44 -2.40
N ASP A 126 -18.00 14.79 -1.93
CA ASP A 126 -19.19 15.44 -1.43
C ASP A 126 -18.89 16.28 -0.18
N ASP A 127 -18.02 15.82 0.72
CA ASP A 127 -17.55 16.60 1.89
C ASP A 127 -16.90 17.93 1.45
N PHE A 128 -16.02 17.89 0.45
CA PHE A 128 -15.41 19.11 -0.07
C PHE A 128 -16.40 20.04 -0.76
N ASP A 129 -17.33 19.51 -1.53
CA ASP A 129 -18.32 20.32 -2.23
C ASP A 129 -19.34 20.96 -1.27
N ASN A 130 -19.61 20.32 -0.13
CA ASN A 130 -20.48 20.86 0.91
C ASN A 130 -19.77 21.87 1.85
N ALA A 131 -18.45 21.78 2.01
CA ALA A 131 -17.71 22.56 3.01
C ALA A 131 -17.65 24.07 2.77
N GLY A 132 -17.98 24.55 1.56
CA GLY A 132 -17.92 25.97 1.16
C GLY A 132 -16.50 26.54 1.06
N ASP A 133 -15.59 26.08 1.91
CA ASP A 133 -14.14 26.32 1.88
C ASP A 133 -13.40 25.05 2.35
N ILE A 134 -12.20 24.83 1.81
CA ILE A 134 -11.36 23.65 2.08
C ILE A 134 -11.02 23.55 3.58
N THR A 135 -10.83 24.68 4.25
CA THR A 135 -10.50 24.74 5.69
C THR A 135 -11.64 24.27 6.61
N ARG A 136 -12.85 24.13 6.06
CA ARG A 136 -14.03 23.65 6.80
C ARG A 136 -14.41 22.21 6.46
N SER A 137 -13.68 21.57 5.55
CA SER A 137 -13.89 20.17 5.18
C SER A 137 -13.61 19.22 6.34
N GLY A 138 -14.28 18.07 6.35
CA GLY A 138 -14.02 16.98 7.27
C GLY A 138 -12.59 16.46 7.16
N LEU A 139 -12.06 16.32 5.94
CA LEU A 139 -10.67 15.88 5.76
C LEU A 139 -9.68 16.88 6.38
N TYR A 140 -9.88 18.19 6.19
CA TYR A 140 -9.02 19.20 6.82
C TYR A 140 -9.08 19.14 8.35
N LYS A 141 -10.26 18.86 8.93
CA LYS A 141 -10.39 18.67 10.37
C LYS A 141 -9.52 17.52 10.87
N HIS A 142 -9.53 16.38 10.17
CA HIS A 142 -8.72 15.22 10.53
C HIS A 142 -7.23 15.46 10.25
N ALA A 143 -6.86 15.88 9.04
CA ALA A 143 -5.48 16.05 8.59
C ALA A 143 -4.74 17.20 9.30
N TYR A 144 -5.39 18.36 9.43
CA TYR A 144 -4.78 19.58 9.97
C TYR A 144 -5.22 19.83 11.40
N THR A 145 -6.53 19.98 11.65
CA THR A 145 -7.03 20.57 12.91
C THR A 145 -6.76 19.66 14.11
N SER A 146 -7.00 18.35 13.97
CA SER A 146 -6.86 17.40 15.08
C SER A 146 -5.40 17.08 15.46
N GLY A 147 -4.49 17.15 14.48
CA GLY A 147 -3.06 16.88 14.66
C GLY A 147 -2.22 18.15 14.65
N TYR A 148 -1.78 18.57 13.46
CA TYR A 148 -0.82 19.67 13.27
C TYR A 148 -1.29 21.03 13.86
N GLY A 149 -2.58 21.32 13.77
CA GLY A 149 -3.23 22.52 14.30
C GLY A 149 -3.43 22.50 15.82
N GLN A 150 -3.51 21.32 16.43
CA GLN A 150 -3.85 21.13 17.84
C GLN A 150 -2.64 21.30 18.76
N PHE A 151 -2.81 21.99 19.89
CA PHE A 151 -1.79 22.06 20.94
C PHE A 151 -1.59 20.68 21.58
N GLY A 152 -0.34 20.18 21.60
CA GLY A 152 -0.02 18.81 22.00
C GLY A 152 -0.44 17.72 21.00
N GLY A 153 -0.98 18.09 19.84
CA GLY A 153 -1.37 17.14 18.80
C GLY A 153 -0.17 16.59 18.04
N GLU A 154 -0.32 15.37 17.52
CA GLU A 154 0.68 14.72 16.69
C GLU A 154 0.41 15.03 15.20
N PRO A 155 1.36 15.61 14.45
CA PRO A 155 1.14 15.95 13.05
C PRO A 155 1.14 14.70 12.16
N ILE A 156 0.24 14.67 11.19
CA ILE A 156 0.15 13.59 10.20
C ILE A 156 1.31 13.72 9.20
N ALA A 157 2.09 12.66 9.05
CA ALA A 157 3.28 12.65 8.21
C ALA A 157 2.97 12.42 6.72
N ALA A 158 2.00 11.55 6.42
CA ALA A 158 1.53 11.23 5.07
C ALA A 158 0.10 10.72 5.14
N MET A 159 -0.66 10.91 4.06
CA MET A 159 -2.01 10.39 3.89
C MET A 159 -1.99 9.31 2.81
N ILE A 160 -2.56 8.14 3.09
CA ILE A 160 -2.58 7.01 2.14
C ILE A 160 -3.99 6.82 1.62
N GLY A 161 -4.19 7.07 0.33
CA GLY A 161 -5.45 6.88 -0.36
C GLY A 161 -5.58 5.45 -0.86
N ASN A 162 -6.45 4.66 -0.25
CA ASN A 162 -6.83 3.35 -0.78
C ASN A 162 -7.87 3.47 -1.91
N TYR A 163 -7.60 4.34 -2.88
CA TYR A 163 -8.42 4.54 -4.06
C TYR A 163 -7.58 4.42 -5.31
N THR A 164 -8.26 4.03 -6.38
CA THR A 164 -7.74 4.12 -7.74
C THR A 164 -8.29 5.40 -8.35
N PHE A 165 -7.39 6.26 -8.84
CA PHE A 165 -7.75 7.48 -9.53
C PHE A 165 -7.57 7.32 -11.04
N GLY A 166 -8.42 8.00 -11.79
CA GLY A 166 -8.33 8.13 -13.24
C GLY A 166 -8.28 9.59 -13.70
N PRO A 167 -8.27 9.84 -15.02
CA PRO A 167 -8.22 11.19 -15.59
C PRO A 167 -9.56 11.92 -15.57
N SER A 168 -10.58 11.39 -14.89
CA SER A 168 -11.94 11.92 -14.88
C SER A 168 -12.03 13.28 -14.16
N SER A 169 -12.99 14.12 -14.54
CA SER A 169 -13.17 15.44 -13.92
C SER A 169 -13.43 15.39 -12.41
N PRO A 170 -14.27 14.48 -11.87
CA PRO A 170 -14.45 14.33 -10.42
C PRO A 170 -13.15 13.98 -9.68
N ASP A 171 -12.36 13.07 -10.25
CA ASP A 171 -11.08 12.65 -9.67
C ASP A 171 -10.07 13.78 -9.64
N MET A 172 -9.96 14.53 -10.74
CA MET A 172 -9.05 15.69 -10.82
C MET A 172 -9.45 16.79 -9.85
N LYS A 173 -10.75 17.02 -9.66
CA LYS A 173 -11.29 17.98 -8.69
C LYS A 173 -10.95 17.55 -7.27
N LEU A 174 -11.20 16.28 -6.93
CA LEU A 174 -10.87 15.70 -5.63
C LEU A 174 -9.37 15.79 -5.33
N LEU A 175 -8.52 15.42 -6.29
CA LEU A 175 -7.06 15.51 -6.14
C LEU A 175 -6.61 16.96 -5.92
N SER A 176 -7.20 17.94 -6.59
CA SER A 176 -6.90 19.36 -6.37
C SER A 176 -7.20 19.81 -4.93
N TYR A 177 -8.32 19.37 -4.37
CA TYR A 177 -8.67 19.66 -2.97
C TYR A 177 -7.73 18.96 -1.99
N ILE A 178 -7.43 17.68 -2.23
CA ILE A 178 -6.50 16.91 -1.40
C ILE A 178 -5.09 17.50 -1.45
N ALA A 179 -4.60 17.94 -2.62
CA ALA A 179 -3.33 18.65 -2.76
C ALA A 179 -3.29 19.89 -1.86
N SER A 180 -4.36 20.69 -1.87
CA SER A 180 -4.47 21.89 -1.06
C SER A 180 -4.42 21.56 0.44
N VAL A 181 -5.14 20.53 0.88
CA VAL A 181 -5.09 20.06 2.28
C VAL A 181 -3.70 19.53 2.64
N GLY A 182 -3.07 18.74 1.76
CA GLY A 182 -1.72 18.21 1.94
C GLY A 182 -0.67 19.32 2.05
N ALA A 183 -0.83 20.40 1.28
CA ALA A 183 0.03 21.58 1.35
C ALA A 183 -0.12 22.34 2.67
N MET A 184 -1.35 22.49 3.18
CA MET A 184 -1.61 23.14 4.47
C MET A 184 -1.11 22.32 5.67
N ALA A 185 -1.27 20.99 5.62
CA ALA A 185 -0.86 20.07 6.68
C ALA A 185 0.60 19.59 6.58
N HIS A 186 1.31 19.94 5.49
CA HIS A 186 2.61 19.37 5.14
C HIS A 186 2.62 17.84 5.13
N ALA A 187 1.57 17.23 4.58
CA ALA A 187 1.36 15.80 4.54
C ALA A 187 1.07 15.36 3.09
N PRO A 188 2.01 14.69 2.39
CA PRO A 188 1.77 14.22 1.04
C PRO A 188 0.71 13.11 1.03
N PHE A 189 -0.16 13.14 0.04
CA PHE A 189 -1.15 12.13 -0.27
C PHE A 189 -0.58 11.14 -1.30
N VAL A 190 -0.49 9.87 -0.89
CA VAL A 190 -0.03 8.78 -1.75
C VAL A 190 -1.25 8.01 -2.24
N MET A 191 -1.42 7.90 -3.55
CA MET A 191 -2.54 7.22 -4.19
C MET A 191 -2.06 6.15 -5.18
N ALA A 192 -2.98 5.33 -5.69
CA ALA A 192 -2.76 4.53 -6.89
C ALA A 192 -3.38 5.18 -8.12
N ALA A 193 -2.62 5.19 -9.21
CA ALA A 193 -3.16 5.48 -10.53
C ALA A 193 -3.88 4.23 -11.06
N GLY A 194 -5.00 4.41 -11.76
CA GLY A 194 -5.67 3.37 -12.51
C GLY A 194 -5.17 3.24 -13.95
N PRO A 195 -5.42 2.09 -14.61
CA PRO A 195 -5.04 1.89 -16.01
C PRO A 195 -5.71 2.91 -16.95
N GLU A 196 -6.85 3.48 -16.55
CA GLU A 196 -7.56 4.51 -17.29
C GLU A 196 -6.75 5.81 -17.48
N PHE A 197 -5.74 6.09 -16.65
CA PHE A 197 -4.83 7.22 -16.89
C PHE A 197 -4.05 7.09 -18.19
N PHE A 198 -3.81 5.86 -18.63
CA PHE A 198 -3.05 5.56 -19.85
C PHE A 198 -3.97 5.24 -21.03
N ASN A 199 -5.28 5.50 -20.91
CA ASN A 199 -6.31 5.05 -21.86
C ASN A 199 -6.31 3.53 -22.07
N LEU A 200 -5.91 2.77 -21.04
CA LEU A 200 -5.88 1.31 -21.05
C LEU A 200 -7.04 0.75 -20.22
N LYS A 201 -7.48 -0.46 -20.55
CA LYS A 201 -8.45 -1.23 -19.73
C LYS A 201 -7.75 -2.03 -18.64
N SER A 202 -6.53 -2.49 -18.92
CA SER A 202 -5.72 -3.30 -18.02
C SER A 202 -4.29 -2.79 -18.05
N TYR A 203 -3.59 -2.95 -16.93
CA TYR A 203 -2.17 -2.63 -16.86
C TYR A 203 -1.32 -3.54 -17.73
N GLN A 204 -1.80 -4.74 -18.11
CA GLN A 204 -1.09 -5.70 -18.96
C GLN A 204 -0.64 -5.11 -20.30
N ASP A 205 -1.37 -4.12 -20.81
CA ASP A 205 -1.08 -3.47 -22.09
C ASP A 205 -0.06 -2.31 -21.94
N LEU A 206 0.37 -1.96 -20.72
CA LEU A 206 1.29 -0.85 -20.47
C LEU A 206 2.63 -0.99 -21.22
N PRO A 207 3.28 -2.17 -21.31
CA PRO A 207 4.50 -2.34 -22.09
C PRO A 207 4.31 -2.11 -23.60
N SER A 208 3.08 -2.25 -24.11
CA SER A 208 2.77 -2.03 -25.53
C SER A 208 2.71 -0.54 -25.90
N VAL A 209 2.55 0.33 -24.91
CA VAL A 209 2.54 1.78 -25.08
C VAL A 209 3.94 2.24 -25.48
N LYS A 210 4.06 2.80 -26.69
CA LYS A 210 5.34 3.31 -27.20
C LYS A 210 5.85 4.48 -26.36
N GLU A 211 5.14 5.61 -26.36
CA GLU A 211 5.51 6.80 -25.62
C GLU A 211 4.38 7.23 -24.67
N VAL A 212 4.72 7.39 -23.39
CA VAL A 212 3.76 7.77 -22.35
C VAL A 212 3.42 9.26 -22.40
N SER A 213 4.36 10.09 -22.84
CA SER A 213 4.19 11.55 -23.00
C SER A 213 3.01 11.90 -23.91
N ASP A 214 2.92 11.24 -25.07
CA ASP A 214 1.94 11.52 -26.11
C ASP A 214 0.50 11.34 -25.61
N ILE A 215 0.29 10.36 -24.72
CA ILE A 215 -1.02 10.10 -24.11
C ILE A 215 -1.46 11.33 -23.31
N PHE A 216 -0.56 11.87 -22.48
CA PHE A 216 -0.88 12.98 -21.59
C PHE A 216 -1.01 14.34 -22.29
N GLU A 217 -0.53 14.45 -23.52
CA GLU A 217 -0.75 15.64 -24.37
C GLU A 217 -2.17 15.70 -24.93
N GLY A 218 -2.88 14.57 -24.95
CA GLY A 218 -4.25 14.47 -25.44
C GLY A 218 -5.25 15.38 -24.70
N PRO A 219 -6.38 15.74 -25.35
CA PRO A 219 -7.39 16.63 -24.75
C PRO A 219 -8.06 16.03 -23.52
N GLY A 220 -8.18 14.70 -23.43
CA GLY A 220 -8.73 13.98 -22.27
C GLY A 220 -7.97 14.25 -20.96
N HIS A 221 -6.69 14.64 -21.04
CA HIS A 221 -5.83 14.90 -19.88
C HIS A 221 -5.63 16.40 -19.61
N THR A 222 -6.48 17.27 -20.15
CA THR A 222 -6.36 18.73 -19.93
C THR A 222 -6.39 19.10 -18.45
N LYS A 223 -7.34 18.53 -17.69
CA LYS A 223 -7.45 18.75 -16.23
C LYS A 223 -6.26 18.18 -15.47
N TRP A 224 -5.75 17.02 -15.88
CA TRP A 224 -4.53 16.41 -15.33
C TRP A 224 -3.31 17.33 -15.52
N ARG A 225 -3.10 17.85 -16.73
CA ARG A 225 -2.01 18.80 -16.99
C ARG A 225 -2.15 20.07 -16.13
N SER A 226 -3.36 20.62 -16.00
CA SER A 226 -3.61 21.75 -15.09
C SER A 226 -3.28 21.43 -13.64
N LEU A 227 -3.61 20.22 -13.16
CA LEU A 227 -3.25 19.77 -11.81
C LEU A 227 -1.73 19.70 -11.65
N ARG A 228 -1.00 19.15 -12.61
CA ARG A 228 0.48 19.04 -12.57
C ARG A 228 1.22 20.36 -12.54
N GLU A 229 0.63 21.42 -13.09
CA GLU A 229 1.21 22.78 -13.08
C GLU A 229 0.92 23.53 -11.77
N MET A 230 -0.02 23.04 -10.96
CA MET A 230 -0.38 23.63 -9.66
C MET A 230 0.76 23.43 -8.65
N GLU A 231 1.01 24.43 -7.81
CA GLU A 231 2.10 24.38 -6.83
C GLU A 231 1.85 23.34 -5.71
N ASP A 232 0.60 23.15 -5.34
CA ASP A 232 0.20 22.21 -4.29
C ASP A 232 0.25 20.74 -4.74
N SER A 233 0.35 20.48 -6.05
CA SER A 233 0.42 19.12 -6.61
C SER A 233 1.68 18.35 -6.20
N LYS A 234 2.70 19.03 -5.64
CA LYS A 234 3.89 18.38 -5.05
C LYS A 234 3.56 17.47 -3.89
N TYR A 235 2.43 17.70 -3.22
CA TYR A 235 1.93 16.86 -2.15
C TYR A 235 1.11 15.67 -2.66
N ILE A 236 1.07 15.39 -3.97
CA ILE A 236 0.43 14.19 -4.51
C ILE A 236 1.48 13.25 -5.09
N ALA A 237 1.41 11.99 -4.70
CA ALA A 237 2.20 10.90 -5.24
C ALA A 237 1.29 9.83 -5.85
N ALA A 238 1.56 9.49 -7.11
CA ALA A 238 0.78 8.53 -7.89
C ALA A 238 1.56 7.24 -8.10
N THR A 239 1.23 6.17 -7.37
CA THR A 239 1.88 4.86 -7.47
C THR A 239 1.21 3.95 -8.50
N LEU A 240 1.98 3.06 -9.13
CA LEU A 240 1.51 2.05 -10.09
C LEU A 240 2.56 0.94 -10.26
N PRO A 241 2.25 -0.23 -10.84
CA PRO A 241 0.91 -0.79 -11.09
C PRO A 241 0.37 -1.40 -9.80
N ARG A 242 -0.70 -2.22 -9.82
CA ARG A 242 -1.13 -3.00 -8.64
C ARG A 242 -0.16 -4.15 -8.36
N PHE A 243 -0.23 -4.72 -7.15
CA PHE A 243 0.60 -5.85 -6.73
C PHE A 243 -0.23 -6.97 -6.09
N LEU A 244 0.28 -8.19 -6.06
CA LEU A 244 -0.42 -9.34 -5.52
C LEU A 244 -0.39 -9.34 -3.99
N LEU A 245 -1.56 -9.39 -3.34
CA LEU A 245 -1.65 -9.43 -1.87
C LEU A 245 -1.59 -10.84 -1.30
N ARG A 246 -2.02 -11.84 -2.07
CA ARG A 246 -2.21 -13.21 -1.63
C ARG A 246 -1.98 -14.16 -2.80
N SER A 247 -1.21 -15.23 -2.57
CA SER A 247 -1.17 -16.36 -3.51
C SER A 247 -2.48 -17.15 -3.46
N PRO A 248 -3.00 -17.61 -4.61
CA PRO A 248 -4.18 -18.47 -4.65
C PRO A 248 -4.09 -19.63 -3.65
N TYR A 249 -5.22 -20.07 -3.11
CA TYR A 249 -5.24 -21.24 -2.23
C TYR A 249 -4.93 -22.50 -3.03
N ASP A 250 -4.07 -23.35 -2.48
CA ASP A 250 -3.65 -24.59 -3.10
C ASP A 250 -3.34 -25.62 -2.02
N GLY A 251 -3.59 -26.90 -2.29
CA GLY A 251 -3.38 -27.98 -1.34
C GLY A 251 -1.93 -28.16 -0.88
N LEU A 252 -0.94 -27.66 -1.64
CA LEU A 252 0.49 -27.76 -1.31
C LEU A 252 1.05 -26.44 -0.83
N GLU A 253 0.91 -25.37 -1.61
CA GLU A 253 1.58 -24.09 -1.36
C GLU A 253 0.87 -23.24 -0.30
N ASN A 254 -0.47 -23.21 -0.32
CA ASN A 254 -1.28 -22.39 0.60
C ASN A 254 -2.52 -23.16 1.07
N PRO A 255 -2.33 -24.21 1.91
CA PRO A 255 -3.40 -25.13 2.27
C PRO A 255 -4.36 -24.54 3.30
N ILE A 256 -5.63 -24.90 3.19
CA ILE A 256 -6.63 -24.65 4.23
C ILE A 256 -6.88 -25.92 5.05
N ARG A 257 -7.38 -25.77 6.28
CA ARG A 257 -7.61 -26.91 7.20
C ARG A 257 -8.96 -27.60 7.01
N SER A 258 -9.94 -26.91 6.45
CA SER A 258 -11.34 -27.36 6.50
C SER A 258 -11.70 -28.38 5.41
N PHE A 259 -11.23 -28.17 4.18
CA PHE A 259 -11.49 -29.03 3.02
C PHE A 259 -10.38 -28.86 1.97
N GLY A 260 -10.29 -29.75 0.98
CA GLY A 260 -9.33 -29.61 -0.12
C GLY A 260 -9.71 -28.48 -1.07
N TYR A 261 -9.26 -27.25 -0.80
CA TYR A 261 -9.54 -26.09 -1.66
C TYR A 261 -8.38 -25.76 -2.58
N ASN A 262 -8.64 -25.82 -3.88
CA ASN A 262 -7.75 -25.33 -4.93
C ASN A 262 -8.48 -24.20 -5.66
N GLU A 263 -7.99 -22.98 -5.50
CA GLU A 263 -8.61 -21.78 -6.08
C GLU A 263 -8.31 -21.68 -7.58
N THR A 264 -9.36 -21.65 -8.40
CA THR A 264 -9.19 -21.64 -9.85
C THR A 264 -9.15 -20.22 -10.40
N VAL A 265 -8.03 -19.83 -11.01
CA VAL A 265 -7.84 -18.47 -11.55
C VAL A 265 -8.21 -18.35 -13.05
N ASP A 266 -8.47 -19.48 -13.74
CA ASP A 266 -8.98 -19.57 -15.14
C ASP A 266 -8.24 -18.71 -16.19
N GLY A 267 -7.00 -18.29 -15.91
CA GLY A 267 -6.26 -17.36 -16.75
C GLY A 267 -6.82 -15.92 -16.74
N ASN A 268 -7.89 -15.64 -15.98
CA ASN A 268 -8.38 -14.30 -15.78
C ASN A 268 -7.52 -13.58 -14.75
N HIS A 269 -6.89 -12.49 -15.18
CA HIS A 269 -6.02 -11.71 -14.33
C HIS A 269 -6.74 -11.08 -13.14
N ASP A 270 -8.01 -10.72 -13.30
CA ASP A 270 -8.78 -10.03 -12.27
C ASP A 270 -9.23 -10.96 -11.14
N ASN A 271 -9.14 -12.28 -11.32
CA ASN A 271 -9.44 -13.24 -10.25
C ASN A 271 -8.35 -13.24 -9.15
N TYR A 272 -7.15 -12.74 -9.45
CA TYR A 272 -6.12 -12.53 -8.43
C TYR A 272 -6.49 -11.37 -7.50
N LEU A 273 -6.11 -11.49 -6.23
CA LEU A 273 -6.31 -10.42 -5.26
C LEU A 273 -5.24 -9.33 -5.40
N TRP A 274 -5.51 -8.34 -6.25
CA TRP A 274 -4.67 -7.16 -6.46
C TRP A 274 -4.84 -6.13 -5.35
N GLY A 275 -3.73 -5.71 -4.75
CA GLY A 275 -3.65 -4.65 -3.75
C GLY A 275 -3.24 -3.31 -4.31
N ASN A 276 -3.55 -2.27 -3.53
CA ASN A 276 -3.18 -0.90 -3.83
C ASN A 276 -1.72 -0.61 -3.43
N THR A 277 -0.90 -0.27 -4.42
CA THR A 277 0.55 -0.01 -4.25
C THR A 277 0.88 1.18 -3.35
N ALA A 278 -0.09 2.05 -3.06
CA ALA A 278 0.06 3.08 -2.05
C ALA A 278 0.41 2.49 -0.67
N PHE A 279 -0.08 1.29 -0.33
CA PHE A 279 0.29 0.59 0.90
C PHE A 279 1.75 0.13 0.90
N LEU A 280 2.28 -0.31 -0.25
CA LEU A 280 3.70 -0.66 -0.35
C LEU A 280 4.58 0.57 -0.19
N MET A 281 4.22 1.68 -0.81
CA MET A 281 4.94 2.94 -0.63
C MET A 281 4.89 3.42 0.82
N ALA A 282 3.73 3.31 1.48
CA ALA A 282 3.59 3.58 2.91
C ALA A 282 4.49 2.69 3.77
N SER A 283 4.65 1.41 3.41
CA SER A 283 5.54 0.48 4.11
C SER A 283 7.02 0.86 3.96
N ARG A 284 7.42 1.58 2.90
CA ARG A 284 8.79 2.11 2.75
C ARG A 284 8.99 3.41 3.52
N ILE A 285 7.96 4.27 3.55
CA ILE A 285 7.97 5.49 4.36
C ILE A 285 8.13 5.16 5.85
N THR A 286 7.35 4.19 6.34
CA THR A 286 7.40 3.74 7.74
C THR A 286 8.71 3.03 8.09
N ASP A 287 9.22 2.12 7.24
CA ASP A 287 10.51 1.45 7.46
C ASP A 287 11.68 2.46 7.46
N SER A 288 11.69 3.44 6.55
CA SER A 288 12.68 4.52 6.56
C SER A 288 12.63 5.31 7.88
N PHE A 289 11.43 5.64 8.36
CA PHE A 289 11.26 6.35 9.63
C PHE A 289 11.69 5.51 10.83
N ALA A 290 11.35 4.22 10.87
CA ALA A 290 11.74 3.32 11.95
C ALA A 290 13.27 3.26 12.10
N ARG A 291 13.99 3.14 10.99
CA ARG A 291 15.46 3.01 10.99
C ARG A 291 16.19 4.32 11.25
N TYR A 292 15.73 5.43 10.65
CA TYR A 292 16.50 6.67 10.59
C TYR A 292 15.82 7.89 11.23
N ARG A 293 14.57 7.77 11.65
CA ARG A 293 13.70 8.87 12.12
C ARG A 293 13.39 9.93 11.05
N TRP A 294 13.68 9.61 9.80
CA TRP A 294 13.47 10.43 8.61
C TRP A 294 13.01 9.55 7.45
N CYS A 295 12.28 10.14 6.48
CA CYS A 295 11.72 9.41 5.34
C CYS A 295 12.37 9.68 3.96
N PRO A 296 13.69 9.97 3.82
CA PRO A 296 14.28 10.13 2.49
C PRO A 296 14.60 8.78 1.83
N ASN A 297 14.66 7.69 2.59
CA ASN A 297 15.08 6.36 2.13
C ASN A 297 13.91 5.50 1.69
N ILE A 298 13.23 5.98 0.65
CA ILE A 298 12.03 5.36 0.04
C ILE A 298 12.25 5.00 -1.43
N ILE A 299 13.49 5.13 -1.92
CA ILE A 299 13.88 4.86 -3.31
C ILE A 299 15.22 4.13 -3.36
N GLY A 300 15.43 3.39 -4.44
CA GLY A 300 16.62 2.63 -4.73
C GLY A 300 16.54 1.20 -4.18
N PRO A 301 16.87 0.16 -4.98
CA PRO A 301 16.77 -1.24 -4.57
C PRO A 301 17.58 -1.60 -3.32
N GLN A 302 18.67 -0.89 -3.04
CA GLN A 302 19.51 -1.13 -1.85
C GLN A 302 19.42 0.02 -0.83
N SER A 303 18.61 1.04 -1.10
CA SER A 303 18.56 2.30 -0.33
C SER A 303 17.20 2.58 0.30
N GLY A 304 16.44 1.50 0.58
CA GLY A 304 15.14 1.55 1.25
C GLY A 304 13.93 1.59 0.32
N GLY A 305 14.12 1.53 -1.00
CA GLY A 305 13.04 1.43 -1.99
C GLY A 305 12.63 0.01 -2.37
N ALA A 306 13.37 -1.02 -1.93
CA ALA A 306 13.04 -2.42 -2.23
C ALA A 306 11.82 -2.87 -1.43
N VAL A 307 10.95 -3.64 -2.09
CA VAL A 307 9.79 -4.33 -1.55
C VAL A 307 10.03 -5.81 -1.65
N ASP A 308 10.41 -6.40 -0.53
CA ASP A 308 10.70 -7.82 -0.43
C ASP A 308 9.45 -8.64 -0.07
N ASP A 309 9.55 -9.96 -0.19
CA ASP A 309 8.54 -10.94 0.23
C ASP A 309 7.17 -10.67 -0.41
N LEU A 310 7.15 -10.53 -1.74
CA LEU A 310 5.91 -10.47 -2.50
C LEU A 310 5.40 -11.88 -2.83
N PRO A 311 4.08 -12.14 -2.72
CA PRO A 311 3.52 -13.45 -3.07
C PRO A 311 3.81 -13.82 -4.53
N VAL A 312 4.33 -15.02 -4.74
CA VAL A 312 4.55 -15.61 -6.07
C VAL A 312 3.60 -16.79 -6.23
N HIS A 313 2.95 -16.88 -7.39
CA HIS A 313 2.12 -18.03 -7.75
C HIS A 313 2.78 -18.80 -8.90
N LEU A 314 3.16 -20.04 -8.65
CA LEU A 314 3.71 -20.93 -9.67
C LEU A 314 2.56 -21.64 -10.37
N TYR A 315 2.53 -21.58 -11.69
CA TYR A 315 1.52 -22.28 -12.49
C TYR A 315 2.17 -22.96 -13.70
N GLU A 316 1.57 -24.04 -14.16
CA GLU A 316 2.02 -24.73 -15.35
C GLU A 316 1.45 -24.05 -16.61
N SER A 317 2.34 -23.67 -17.53
CA SER A 317 1.99 -23.08 -18.82
C SER A 317 2.77 -23.77 -19.93
N LEU A 318 2.08 -24.30 -20.94
CA LEU A 318 2.69 -24.97 -22.10
C LEU A 318 3.71 -26.06 -21.72
N GLY A 319 3.48 -26.79 -20.62
CA GLY A 319 4.35 -27.86 -20.12
C GLY A 319 5.59 -27.38 -19.36
N GLN A 320 5.66 -26.09 -19.00
CA GLN A 320 6.70 -25.53 -18.14
C GLN A 320 6.09 -24.86 -16.91
N LEU A 321 6.74 -25.03 -15.77
CA LEU A 321 6.42 -24.25 -14.56
C LEU A 321 6.90 -22.81 -14.76
N GLN A 322 5.96 -21.87 -14.67
CA GLN A 322 6.23 -20.44 -14.76
C GLN A 322 5.71 -19.75 -13.50
N ALA A 323 6.45 -18.74 -13.05
CA ALA A 323 6.02 -17.89 -11.96
C ALA A 323 5.16 -16.75 -12.51
N LYS A 324 3.95 -16.59 -11.97
CA LYS A 324 3.17 -15.37 -12.17
C LYS A 324 3.91 -14.22 -11.49
N ILE A 325 4.12 -13.16 -12.25
CA ILE A 325 4.73 -11.92 -11.74
C ILE A 325 3.87 -11.33 -10.61
N PRO A 326 4.46 -10.96 -9.46
CA PRO A 326 3.73 -10.36 -8.34
C PRO A 326 3.20 -8.96 -8.61
N THR A 327 3.74 -8.25 -9.60
CA THR A 327 3.16 -7.02 -10.15
C THR A 327 2.37 -7.35 -11.40
N GLU A 328 1.39 -6.51 -11.77
CA GLU A 328 0.56 -6.78 -12.95
C GLU A 328 1.37 -6.81 -14.26
N VAL A 329 2.47 -6.06 -14.30
CA VAL A 329 3.38 -5.96 -15.45
C VAL A 329 4.84 -5.85 -15.05
N LEU A 330 5.71 -6.23 -15.98
CA LEU A 330 7.13 -5.95 -15.95
C LEU A 330 7.39 -4.60 -16.61
N ILE A 331 7.79 -3.62 -15.81
CA ILE A 331 8.18 -2.29 -16.29
C ILE A 331 9.68 -2.32 -16.60
N SER A 332 10.05 -1.95 -17.83
CA SER A 332 11.46 -1.79 -18.23
C SER A 332 12.04 -0.48 -17.73
N ASP A 333 13.36 -0.38 -17.61
CA ASP A 333 14.05 0.82 -17.11
C ASP A 333 13.68 2.08 -17.91
N ARG A 334 13.55 1.96 -19.24
CA ARG A 334 13.10 3.08 -20.08
C ARG A 334 11.68 3.53 -19.73
N LYS A 335 10.77 2.57 -19.51
CA LYS A 335 9.37 2.87 -19.18
C LYS A 335 9.24 3.42 -17.76
N GLU A 336 10.04 2.94 -16.81
CA GLU A 336 10.18 3.49 -15.46
C GLU A 336 10.54 4.97 -15.52
N PHE A 337 11.56 5.31 -16.31
CA PHE A 337 12.01 6.70 -16.48
C PHE A 337 10.93 7.58 -17.11
N GLU A 338 10.27 7.12 -18.19
CA GLU A 338 9.17 7.84 -18.83
C GLU A 338 7.99 8.10 -17.87
N LEU A 339 7.63 7.11 -17.05
CA LEU A 339 6.58 7.23 -16.04
C LEU A 339 6.98 8.19 -14.92
N SER A 340 8.25 8.14 -14.50
CA SER A 340 8.82 9.01 -13.48
C SER A 340 8.80 10.49 -13.88
N GLU A 341 9.20 10.79 -15.13
CA GLU A 341 9.12 12.15 -15.70
C GLU A 341 7.66 12.60 -15.90
N ALA A 342 6.74 11.65 -16.10
CA ALA A 342 5.31 11.91 -16.11
C ALA A 342 4.69 12.13 -14.72
N GLY A 343 5.47 12.02 -13.63
CA GLY A 343 5.02 12.28 -12.26
C GLY A 343 4.36 11.08 -11.58
N PHE A 344 4.71 9.86 -12.00
CA PHE A 344 4.29 8.61 -11.36
C PHE A 344 5.45 7.95 -10.61
N ILE A 345 5.10 7.06 -9.68
CA ILE A 345 5.99 6.27 -8.85
C ILE A 345 5.80 4.79 -9.25
N PRO A 346 6.54 4.32 -10.27
CA PRO A 346 6.46 2.94 -10.74
C PRO A 346 7.11 1.96 -9.76
N LEU A 347 6.41 0.88 -9.44
CA LEU A 347 6.95 -0.31 -8.79
C LEU A 347 7.48 -1.27 -9.85
N THR A 348 8.80 -1.40 -9.91
CA THR A 348 9.46 -2.32 -10.85
C THR A 348 9.75 -3.64 -10.15
N MET A 349 9.42 -4.76 -10.79
CA MET A 349 9.68 -6.08 -10.23
C MET A 349 11.04 -6.61 -10.69
N ARG A 350 11.80 -7.23 -9.79
CA ARG A 350 13.03 -7.93 -10.12
C ARG A 350 12.66 -9.29 -10.72
N LYS A 351 12.90 -9.41 -12.03
CA LYS A 351 12.60 -10.62 -12.81
C LYS A 351 13.10 -11.88 -12.11
N ASP A 352 12.27 -12.93 -12.12
CA ASP A 352 12.55 -14.25 -11.56
C ASP A 352 12.81 -14.25 -10.04
N SER A 353 12.24 -13.29 -9.31
CA SER A 353 12.29 -13.22 -7.84
C SER A 353 10.98 -12.69 -7.24
N ASP A 354 10.90 -12.68 -5.92
CA ASP A 354 9.82 -12.16 -5.09
C ASP A 354 10.03 -10.70 -4.66
N ASN A 355 11.03 -10.02 -5.22
CA ASN A 355 11.40 -8.66 -4.83
C ASN A 355 11.00 -7.63 -5.90
N ALA A 356 10.56 -6.46 -5.47
CA ALA A 356 10.33 -5.29 -6.31
C ALA A 356 11.06 -4.06 -5.77
N ALA A 357 11.11 -2.97 -6.51
CA ALA A 357 11.74 -1.73 -6.07
C ALA A 357 11.09 -0.48 -6.68
N PHE A 358 11.02 0.56 -5.87
CA PHE A 358 10.83 1.94 -6.32
C PHE A 358 12.20 2.56 -6.65
N PHE A 359 12.45 2.89 -7.91
CA PHE A 359 13.70 3.55 -8.31
C PHE A 359 13.63 5.07 -8.10
N SER A 360 12.46 5.63 -8.37
CA SER A 360 12.17 7.05 -8.26
C SER A 360 10.88 7.28 -7.47
N ALA A 361 10.74 8.46 -6.87
CA ALA A 361 9.56 8.86 -6.11
C ALA A 361 9.28 10.34 -6.40
N ASN A 362 8.90 10.63 -7.64
CA ASN A 362 8.49 11.96 -8.06
C ASN A 362 7.02 12.19 -7.69
N SER A 363 6.71 13.40 -7.26
CA SER A 363 5.33 13.87 -7.15
C SER A 363 4.73 14.09 -8.55
N VAL A 364 3.43 14.30 -8.57
CA VAL A 364 2.68 14.61 -9.79
C VAL A 364 3.11 15.95 -10.40
N GLN A 365 3.66 16.86 -9.60
CA GLN A 365 4.07 18.19 -10.03
C GLN A 365 5.09 18.13 -11.18
N LYS A 366 4.81 18.89 -12.25
CA LYS A 366 5.73 19.02 -13.38
C LYS A 366 6.82 20.05 -13.07
N PRO A 367 8.11 19.71 -13.23
CA PRO A 367 9.18 20.69 -13.10
C PRO A 367 9.04 21.82 -14.12
N LYS A 368 9.09 23.07 -13.65
CA LYS A 368 9.04 24.26 -14.52
C LYS A 368 10.38 24.49 -15.22
N ASN A 369 10.32 24.85 -16.50
CA ASN A 369 11.48 25.28 -17.26
C ASN A 369 11.68 26.78 -17.08
N PHE A 370 12.88 27.18 -16.67
CA PHE A 370 13.26 28.58 -16.51
C PHE A 370 14.12 29.04 -17.70
N PRO A 371 14.27 30.36 -17.93
CA PRO A 371 15.17 30.89 -18.94
C PRO A 371 16.61 30.37 -18.75
N LYS A 372 17.37 30.20 -19.84
CA LYS A 372 18.76 29.70 -19.83
C LYS A 372 19.77 30.74 -19.31
N THR A 373 19.47 31.42 -18.22
CA THR A 373 20.41 32.27 -17.45
C THR A 373 20.99 31.45 -16.31
N ARG A 374 22.10 31.91 -15.69
CA ARG A 374 22.69 31.24 -14.52
C ARG A 374 21.66 31.07 -13.39
N GLU A 375 20.96 32.15 -13.07
CA GLU A 375 19.89 32.16 -12.06
C GLU A 375 18.72 31.25 -12.43
N GLY A 376 18.37 31.20 -13.72
CA GLY A 376 17.32 30.31 -14.21
C GLY A 376 17.68 28.83 -14.07
N GLN A 377 18.93 28.44 -14.33
CA GLN A 377 19.39 27.06 -14.15
C GLN A 377 19.43 26.65 -12.66
N GLU A 378 19.85 27.55 -11.78
CA GLU A 378 19.80 27.34 -10.33
C GLU A 378 18.35 27.21 -9.84
N ALA A 379 17.46 28.10 -10.27
CA ALA A 379 16.03 28.04 -9.94
C ALA A 379 15.36 26.77 -10.46
N GLN A 380 15.70 26.33 -11.69
CA GLN A 380 15.19 25.09 -12.27
C GLN A 380 15.60 23.87 -11.46
N THR A 381 16.86 23.83 -11.01
CA THR A 381 17.37 22.74 -10.17
C THR A 381 16.65 22.74 -8.82
N ASN A 382 16.49 23.90 -8.19
CA ASN A 382 15.78 24.03 -6.91
C ASN A 382 14.31 23.62 -7.03
N TYR A 383 13.65 24.02 -8.11
CA TYR A 383 12.26 23.65 -8.37
C TYR A 383 12.13 22.13 -8.56
N LYS A 384 13.04 21.50 -9.32
CA LYS A 384 13.07 20.05 -9.51
C LYS A 384 13.27 19.27 -8.19
N LEU A 385 14.04 19.81 -7.23
CA LEU A 385 14.16 19.17 -5.91
C LEU A 385 12.83 19.19 -5.14
N GLY A 386 12.03 20.25 -5.32
CA GLY A 386 10.71 20.39 -4.69
C GLY A 386 9.67 19.39 -5.20
N THR A 387 9.85 18.87 -6.43
CA THR A 387 8.93 17.87 -7.01
C THR A 387 9.21 16.44 -6.55
N GLN A 388 10.26 16.20 -5.76
CA GLN A 388 10.66 14.85 -5.34
C GLN A 388 10.26 14.56 -3.89
N LEU A 389 9.53 13.46 -3.68
CA LEU A 389 9.01 13.09 -2.36
C LEU A 389 10.08 12.93 -1.27
N PRO A 390 11.24 12.28 -1.52
CA PRO A 390 12.27 12.12 -0.50
C PRO A 390 12.71 13.43 0.14
N TYR A 391 12.82 14.51 -0.66
CA TYR A 391 13.20 15.82 -0.18
C TYR A 391 12.03 16.56 0.45
N LEU A 392 10.82 16.39 -0.10
CA LEU A 392 9.60 16.93 0.49
C LEU A 392 9.36 16.39 1.91
N PHE A 393 9.60 15.09 2.15
CA PHE A 393 9.49 14.51 3.49
C PHE A 393 10.45 15.13 4.51
N ILE A 394 11.66 15.50 4.10
CA ILE A 394 12.62 16.19 4.98
C ILE A 394 12.06 17.57 5.35
N VAL A 395 11.60 18.34 4.37
CA VAL A 395 11.07 19.69 4.58
C VAL A 395 9.79 19.66 5.43
N ASN A 396 8.88 18.73 5.14
CA ASN A 396 7.64 18.57 5.89
C ASN A 396 7.91 18.24 7.36
N ARG A 397 8.85 17.33 7.61
CA ARG A 397 9.21 16.99 8.99
C ARG A 397 9.86 18.15 9.74
N LEU A 398 10.65 18.99 9.07
CA LEU A 398 11.17 20.23 9.64
C LEU A 398 10.03 21.21 9.96
N ALA A 399 9.05 21.35 9.06
CA ALA A 399 7.87 22.18 9.31
C ALA A 399 7.08 21.69 10.53
N HIS A 400 6.86 20.38 10.65
CA HIS A 400 6.23 19.74 11.81
C HIS A 400 6.98 20.04 13.11
N TYR A 401 8.30 19.83 13.14
CA TYR A 401 9.10 20.10 14.34
C TYR A 401 9.12 21.58 14.72
N ILE A 402 9.34 22.48 13.75
CA ILE A 402 9.40 23.92 14.00
C ILE A 402 8.05 24.41 14.52
N LYS A 403 6.93 23.93 13.95
CA LYS A 403 5.59 24.30 14.41
C LYS A 403 5.38 23.93 15.87
N VAL A 404 5.73 22.71 16.27
CA VAL A 404 5.59 22.26 17.67
C VAL A 404 6.54 23.02 18.57
N LEU A 405 7.83 23.10 18.21
CA LEU A 405 8.86 23.78 19.01
C LEU A 405 8.50 25.24 19.26
N GLN A 406 8.11 25.99 18.23
CA GLN A 406 7.79 27.40 18.36
C GLN A 406 6.48 27.63 19.10
N ARG A 407 5.49 26.72 18.98
CA ARG A 407 4.23 26.81 19.72
C ARG A 407 4.44 26.74 21.23
N GLU A 408 5.36 25.89 21.70
CA GLU A 408 5.74 25.81 23.13
C GLU A 408 6.46 27.06 23.64
N GLN A 409 7.05 27.86 22.75
CA GLN A 409 7.83 29.05 23.12
C GLN A 409 7.01 30.35 23.06
N ILE A 410 5.74 30.29 22.65
CA ILE A 410 4.85 31.46 22.63
C ILE A 410 4.67 31.99 24.06
N GLY A 411 4.90 33.29 24.25
CA GLY A 411 4.83 33.95 25.56
C GLY A 411 6.14 33.99 26.34
N SER A 412 7.22 33.42 25.80
CA SER A 412 8.57 33.57 26.37
C SER A 412 9.20 34.93 26.05
N TRP A 413 10.12 35.37 26.90
CA TRP A 413 10.90 36.61 26.70
C TRP A 413 12.01 36.36 25.69
N LYS A 414 11.73 36.52 24.39
CA LYS A 414 12.71 36.30 23.31
C LYS A 414 12.74 37.46 22.34
N GLU A 415 13.95 37.85 21.98
CA GLU A 415 14.17 38.78 20.87
C GLU A 415 14.48 38.02 19.58
N ARG A 416 14.48 38.76 18.45
CA ARG A 416 14.82 38.25 17.12
C ARG A 416 16.12 37.44 17.11
N GLN A 417 17.16 37.95 17.78
CA GLN A 417 18.49 37.32 17.83
C GLN A 417 18.49 36.00 18.62
N ASP A 418 17.71 35.93 19.70
CA ASP A 418 17.59 34.71 20.49
C ASP A 418 16.88 33.62 19.70
N LEU A 419 15.78 33.97 19.02
CA LEU A 419 15.01 33.05 18.18
C LEU A 419 15.89 32.50 17.04
N GLU A 420 16.64 33.37 16.36
CA GLU A 420 17.57 32.98 15.31
C GLU A 420 18.67 32.05 15.82
N ARG A 421 19.27 32.36 16.98
CA ARG A 421 20.33 31.53 17.59
C ARG A 421 19.82 30.15 17.99
N GLU A 422 18.67 30.09 18.66
CA GLU A 422 18.10 28.82 19.13
C GLU A 422 17.70 27.91 17.98
N LEU A 423 17.01 28.45 16.98
CA LEU A 423 16.59 27.68 15.80
C LEU A 423 17.79 27.16 15.01
N ASN A 424 18.82 27.98 14.79
CA ASN A 424 20.04 27.52 14.14
C ASN A 424 20.81 26.49 14.97
N THR A 425 20.81 26.61 16.31
CA THR A 425 21.45 25.61 17.20
C THR A 425 20.71 24.28 17.17
N TRP A 426 19.38 24.30 17.21
CA TRP A 426 18.55 23.12 17.05
C TRP A 426 18.73 22.46 15.66
N LEU A 427 18.82 23.26 14.60
CA LEU A 427 18.93 22.74 13.23
C LEU A 427 20.28 22.03 12.96
N LYS A 428 21.37 22.52 13.59
CA LYS A 428 22.72 21.95 13.45
C LYS A 428 22.82 20.46 13.75
N GLN A 429 21.96 19.92 14.62
CA GLN A 429 21.98 18.48 14.93
C GLN A 429 21.62 17.59 13.73
N TYR A 430 20.91 18.14 12.74
CA TYR A 430 20.48 17.44 11.53
C TYR A 430 21.38 17.73 10.33
N ILE A 431 22.44 18.52 10.51
CA ILE A 431 23.40 18.89 9.47
C ILE A 431 24.63 17.99 9.57
N ALA A 432 25.02 17.39 8.45
CA ALA A 432 26.32 16.72 8.29
C ALA A 432 27.15 17.51 7.28
N ASP A 433 27.94 18.46 7.79
CA ASP A 433 28.86 19.27 6.98
C ASP A 433 30.18 18.52 6.75
N GLN A 434 30.06 17.34 6.16
CA GLN A 434 31.18 16.54 5.70
C GLN A 434 30.95 16.24 4.23
N GLU A 435 32.02 16.17 3.44
CA GLU A 435 31.88 15.90 2.00
C GLU A 435 31.45 14.46 1.73
N ASN A 436 31.95 13.51 2.53
CA ASN A 436 31.61 12.09 2.40
C ASN A 436 31.30 11.41 3.76
N PRO A 437 30.19 11.76 4.42
CA PRO A 437 29.72 11.04 5.60
C PRO A 437 29.24 9.64 5.23
N SER A 438 29.29 8.71 6.19
CA SER A 438 28.74 7.35 6.03
C SER A 438 27.24 7.37 5.71
N SER A 439 26.74 6.29 5.11
CA SER A 439 25.33 6.16 4.72
C SER A 439 24.35 6.33 5.89
N ASP A 440 24.69 5.79 7.06
CA ASP A 440 23.87 5.95 8.28
C ASP A 440 23.85 7.41 8.75
N VAL A 441 25.00 8.11 8.75
CA VAL A 441 25.06 9.53 9.12
C VAL A 441 24.25 10.39 8.15
N ARG A 442 24.35 10.15 6.83
CA ARG A 442 23.53 10.83 5.81
C ARG A 442 22.03 10.64 6.03
N SER A 443 21.63 9.47 6.52
CA SER A 443 20.23 9.12 6.70
C SER A 443 19.64 9.71 7.98
N ARG A 444 20.43 9.76 9.07
CA ARG A 444 20.04 10.37 10.36
C ARG A 444 20.16 11.90 10.34
N ARG A 445 21.07 12.44 9.53
CA ARG A 445 21.32 13.88 9.31
C ARG A 445 21.13 14.19 7.82
N PRO A 446 19.86 14.35 7.38
CA PRO A 446 19.56 14.46 5.95
C PRO A 446 20.05 15.76 5.30
N LEU A 447 20.39 16.78 6.09
CA LEU A 447 20.78 18.10 5.59
C LEU A 447 22.29 18.20 5.41
N ARG A 448 22.73 18.70 4.26
CA ARG A 448 24.13 19.06 4.01
C ARG A 448 24.44 20.45 4.55
N ALA A 449 23.52 21.39 4.33
CA ALA A 449 23.60 22.75 4.85
C ALA A 449 22.17 23.26 5.10
N ALA A 450 22.00 24.12 6.10
CA ALA A 450 20.75 24.82 6.29
C ALA A 450 20.99 26.11 7.07
N GLN A 451 20.12 27.09 6.85
CA GLN A 451 20.18 28.39 7.49
C GLN A 451 18.77 28.88 7.81
N ILE A 452 18.60 29.39 9.02
CA ILE A 452 17.37 30.08 9.43
C ILE A 452 17.69 31.56 9.60
N VAL A 453 16.94 32.41 8.91
CA VAL A 453 17.01 33.88 9.00
C VAL A 453 15.70 34.38 9.58
N VAL A 454 15.78 35.21 10.62
CA VAL A 454 14.61 35.76 11.32
C VAL A 454 14.55 37.26 11.10
N GLN A 455 13.43 37.75 10.58
CA GLN A 455 13.17 39.16 10.29
C GLN A 455 11.98 39.66 11.10
N ASP A 456 12.01 40.94 11.49
CA ASP A 456 10.88 41.59 12.17
C ASP A 456 9.77 41.90 11.16
N VAL A 457 8.52 41.72 11.57
CA VAL A 457 7.37 42.16 10.77
C VAL A 457 7.09 43.62 11.10
N ALA A 458 7.27 44.49 10.10
CA ALA A 458 7.06 45.92 10.28
C ALA A 458 5.59 46.21 10.66
N GLY A 459 5.38 46.91 11.77
CA GLY A 459 4.07 47.29 12.28
C GLY A 459 3.51 46.40 13.39
N ASP A 460 4.02 45.18 13.55
CA ASP A 460 3.53 44.20 14.52
C ASP A 460 4.65 43.73 15.47
N PRO A 461 4.88 44.42 16.61
CA PRO A 461 5.88 44.00 17.58
C PRO A 461 5.64 42.58 18.10
N GLY A 462 6.70 41.77 18.14
CA GLY A 462 6.63 40.37 18.57
C GLY A 462 6.26 39.37 17.47
N TRP A 463 5.98 39.84 16.25
CA TRP A 463 5.82 39.00 15.07
C TRP A 463 7.11 38.92 14.28
N TYR A 464 7.54 37.69 13.98
CA TYR A 464 8.77 37.42 13.24
C TYR A 464 8.47 36.60 11.99
N GLN A 465 9.09 36.99 10.87
CA GLN A 465 9.13 36.20 9.66
C GLN A 465 10.39 35.32 9.69
N VAL A 466 10.19 34.01 9.76
CA VAL A 466 11.28 33.02 9.78
C VAL A 466 11.41 32.41 8.38
N SER A 467 12.57 32.62 7.76
CA SER A 467 12.92 31.98 6.48
C SER A 467 13.90 30.84 6.74
N LEU A 468 13.50 29.62 6.36
CA LEU A 468 14.34 28.42 6.45
C LEU A 468 14.81 28.03 5.04
N ALA A 469 16.11 28.09 4.80
CA ALA A 469 16.74 27.55 3.61
C ALA A 469 17.43 26.22 3.95
N VAL A 470 17.10 25.15 3.23
CA VAL A 470 17.65 23.81 3.45
C VAL A 470 18.25 23.25 2.17
N ARG A 471 19.41 22.60 2.31
CA ARG A 471 20.07 21.85 1.24
C ARG A 471 20.23 20.40 1.65
N PRO A 472 19.48 19.46 1.04
CA PRO A 472 19.60 18.03 1.34
C PRO A 472 20.86 17.42 0.69
N HIS A 473 21.18 16.19 1.10
CA HIS A 473 22.13 15.36 0.36
C HIS A 473 21.49 14.82 -0.92
N PHE A 474 22.21 14.89 -2.04
CA PHE A 474 21.70 14.36 -3.30
C PHE A 474 21.81 12.84 -3.38
N LYS A 475 20.75 12.22 -3.90
CA LYS A 475 20.73 10.79 -4.25
C LYS A 475 21.21 10.58 -5.68
N TYR A 476 21.83 9.43 -5.93
CA TYR A 476 22.25 9.01 -7.27
C TYR A 476 21.02 8.55 -8.08
N MET A 477 20.72 9.26 -9.16
CA MET A 477 19.54 8.99 -10.01
C MET A 477 19.90 8.45 -11.40
N GLY A 478 21.17 8.49 -11.80
CA GLY A 478 21.62 8.02 -13.11
C GLY A 478 22.97 8.62 -13.51
N ALA A 479 23.61 7.98 -14.49
CA ALA A 479 24.82 8.45 -15.15
C ALA A 479 24.84 7.98 -16.59
N ASN A 480 25.39 8.80 -17.49
CA ASN A 480 25.66 8.41 -18.87
C ASN A 480 27.06 7.81 -18.91
N PHE A 481 27.18 6.54 -19.32
CA PHE A 481 28.46 5.86 -19.49
C PHE A 481 28.81 5.80 -20.97
N GLU A 482 29.79 6.61 -21.39
CA GLU A 482 30.34 6.55 -22.74
C GLU A 482 31.53 5.57 -22.74
N ILE A 483 31.36 4.44 -23.42
CA ILE A 483 32.43 3.45 -23.57
C ILE A 483 33.15 3.72 -24.88
N SER A 484 34.40 4.17 -24.81
CA SER A 484 35.27 4.36 -25.98
C SER A 484 36.45 3.38 -25.92
N LEU A 485 36.75 2.73 -27.05
CA LEU A 485 37.92 1.89 -27.20
C LEU A 485 39.09 2.76 -27.68
N VAL A 486 40.10 2.94 -26.84
CA VAL A 486 41.28 3.76 -27.18
C VAL A 486 42.53 2.88 -27.25
N GLY A 487 43.30 2.98 -28.34
CA GLY A 487 44.50 2.16 -28.58
C GLY A 487 45.69 2.46 -27.66
N ARG A 488 45.67 3.62 -26.98
CA ARG A 488 46.55 3.98 -25.87
C ARG A 488 45.72 4.85 -24.92
N LEU A 489 45.65 4.48 -23.66
CA LEU A 489 45.06 5.34 -22.62
C LEU A 489 46.00 6.53 -22.46
N ASP A 490 45.68 7.65 -23.09
CA ASP A 490 46.34 8.91 -22.76
C ASP A 490 45.89 9.26 -21.34
N THR A 491 46.81 9.05 -20.39
CA THR A 491 46.70 9.56 -19.03
C THR A 491 46.76 11.08 -19.11
N GLN A 492 45.63 11.74 -18.86
CA GLN A 492 45.62 13.17 -18.50
C GLN A 492 46.30 13.39 -17.15
#